data_AF-A0A1S3WTS1-F1
#
_entry.id   AF-A0A1S3WTS1-F1
#
_cell.length_a   1.000
_cell.length_b   1.000
_cell.length_c   1.000
_cell.angle_alpha   90.00
_cell.angle_beta   90.00
_cell.angle_gamma   90.00
#
_symmetry.space_group_name_H-M   'P 1'
#
loop_
_entity.id
_entity.type
_entity.pdbx_description
1 polymer ?
#
loop_
_entity_poly.entity_id
_entity_poly.type
_entity_poly.pdbx_seq_one_letter_code
_entity_poly.pdbx_strand_id
1 'polypeptide(L)'
;MPGPLGLLCFFALGLRGSAEPSGAAPPLCAAPCSCDGDRRVDCSGKGLTAVPEGLSAFTLALDISMNNITQLPEDAFKNFPFLEELRLAGNDLSFIHPKALSGLKELKVLTLQNNQLKTVPSEAIRGLSALQSLRLDANHITSVPEDSFEGLAQLRHLWLDDNSLTEVPMHPLSNLPTLQALTLALNKISSIPDFAFTNLSSLVVLHLHNNKIKSLGRHCFDGLDNLETLDLNYNNLVEFPQAIKALPSLKELLFHSNSISVIPDGAFDGNPLLRTIHLYDNPLSFVGNSAFHNLSDLHSLVIRGAGMVQRFPNLTGTVHLESLTLTGTKVSSISSNLCQEQKMLRTLDLSYNNIKDLPSFDGCHALEEISLQRNQIHQVKEGTFQGLISLRILDLSRNLIHEIDSRAFARLGSITNLDLSFNELTTFPTEGLSGLNQLKLVGNFKMKEALSAKDFVNLRSLSVPYAYQCCAFWGCDSYAHANTEDNSLQDHSVAKDKGLTNLAAVTSSAENEEHSQVIIHCTPSTV
;
A
#
# COMPACT_ATOMS: atom_id res chain seq x y z
N MET A 1 8.84 88.32 3.06
CA MET A 1 9.02 88.62 1.63
C MET A 1 8.65 87.38 0.83
N PRO A 2 7.83 87.53 -0.20
CA PRO A 2 6.48 87.00 -0.08
C PRO A 2 6.04 86.14 -1.27
N GLY A 3 5.23 85.13 -0.95
CA GLY A 3 3.91 84.99 -1.55
C GLY A 3 3.76 84.24 -2.88
N PRO A 4 2.52 83.80 -3.15
CA PRO A 4 2.17 82.59 -3.91
C PRO A 4 1.52 82.92 -5.27
N LEU A 5 1.26 81.91 -6.10
CA LEU A 5 0.22 81.86 -7.16
C LEU A 5 0.24 80.40 -7.70
N GLY A 6 -0.82 79.59 -7.74
CA GLY A 6 -2.24 79.88 -7.78
C GLY A 6 -2.73 79.89 -9.23
N LEU A 7 -3.65 78.95 -9.54
CA LEU A 7 -4.68 78.94 -10.60
C LEU A 7 -4.46 78.20 -11.94
N LEU A 8 -5.31 77.18 -12.08
CA LEU A 8 -6.30 76.91 -13.15
C LEU A 8 -5.90 76.25 -14.47
N CYS A 9 -6.40 75.01 -14.60
CA CYS A 9 -7.22 74.47 -15.68
C CYS A 9 -6.88 74.86 -17.13
N PHE A 10 -6.61 73.84 -17.95
CA PHE A 10 -7.47 73.56 -19.11
C PHE A 10 -7.62 72.04 -19.29
N PHE A 11 -8.86 71.56 -19.10
CA PHE A 11 -9.35 70.37 -19.78
C PHE A 11 -9.31 70.65 -21.28
N ALA A 12 -8.54 69.86 -22.04
CA ALA A 12 -8.78 69.69 -23.46
C ALA A 12 -9.05 68.21 -23.69
N LEU A 13 -10.34 67.86 -23.78
CA LEU A 13 -10.78 66.64 -24.46
C LEU A 13 -10.33 66.74 -25.93
N GLY A 14 -9.18 66.15 -26.23
CA GLY A 14 -8.81 65.79 -27.59
C GLY A 14 -9.17 64.34 -27.84
N LEU A 15 -10.42 64.09 -28.25
CA LEU A 15 -10.76 62.86 -28.98
C LEU A 15 -9.96 62.87 -30.29
N ARG A 16 -8.84 62.15 -30.32
CA ARG A 16 -8.27 61.61 -31.55
C ARG A 16 -8.03 60.14 -31.33
N GLY A 17 -8.82 59.35 -32.05
CA GLY A 17 -8.68 57.91 -32.10
C GLY A 17 -7.38 57.46 -32.75
N SER A 18 -7.28 56.13 -32.77
CA SER A 18 -6.31 55.30 -33.49
C SER A 18 -4.85 55.48 -33.09
N ALA A 19 -4.37 54.61 -32.22
CA ALA A 19 -3.64 53.43 -32.66
C ALA A 19 -3.22 52.62 -31.43
N GLU A 20 -3.73 51.41 -31.30
CA GLU A 20 -3.05 50.37 -30.55
C GLU A 20 -1.61 50.25 -31.09
N PRO A 21 -0.57 50.16 -30.25
CA PRO A 21 0.66 49.53 -30.68
C PRO A 21 0.42 48.02 -30.67
N SER A 22 -0.35 47.53 -31.64
CA SER A 22 -0.32 46.14 -32.07
C SER A 22 1.04 45.92 -32.76
N GLY A 23 2.05 45.68 -31.93
CA GLY A 23 3.44 45.55 -32.37
C GLY A 23 4.22 44.59 -31.48
N ALA A 24 3.57 43.53 -30.97
CA ALA A 24 4.29 42.35 -30.54
C ALA A 24 4.70 41.61 -31.83
N ALA A 25 6.00 41.64 -32.15
CA ALA A 25 6.55 40.72 -33.13
C ALA A 25 6.05 39.30 -32.79
N PRO A 26 5.66 38.47 -33.79
CA PRO A 26 5.19 37.12 -33.49
C PRO A 26 6.25 36.42 -32.63
N PRO A 27 5.87 35.69 -31.58
CA PRO A 27 6.83 34.97 -30.77
C PRO A 27 7.70 34.15 -31.72
N LEU A 28 9.02 34.34 -31.62
CA LEU A 28 10.03 33.60 -32.36
C LEU A 28 9.93 32.13 -31.96
N CYS A 29 8.98 31.45 -32.58
CA CYS A 29 8.73 30.04 -32.45
C CYS A 29 9.15 29.38 -33.75
N ALA A 30 10.42 28.98 -33.79
CA ALA A 30 10.96 28.29 -34.95
C ALA A 30 10.30 26.92 -35.10
N ALA A 31 9.83 26.60 -36.32
CA ALA A 31 9.43 25.25 -36.65
C ALA A 31 10.64 24.30 -36.49
N PRO A 32 10.47 23.07 -35.96
CA PRO A 32 9.23 22.33 -35.74
C PRO A 32 8.63 22.45 -34.33
N CYS A 33 9.04 23.46 -33.55
CA CYS A 33 8.63 23.63 -32.16
C CYS A 33 7.27 24.31 -32.02
N SER A 34 6.62 24.05 -30.89
CA SER A 34 5.42 24.74 -30.41
C SER A 34 5.79 25.60 -29.21
N CYS A 35 5.30 26.84 -29.16
CA CYS A 35 5.60 27.77 -28.08
C CYS A 35 4.31 28.28 -27.48
N ASP A 36 4.22 28.26 -26.16
CA ASP A 36 3.11 28.89 -25.45
C ASP A 36 3.44 30.36 -25.10
N GLY A 37 2.41 31.12 -24.72
CA GLY A 37 2.58 32.51 -24.30
C GLY A 37 3.36 32.68 -22.99
N ASP A 38 3.61 31.59 -22.27
CA ASP A 38 4.29 31.54 -20.96
C ASP A 38 5.79 31.28 -21.10
N ARG A 39 6.36 31.51 -22.29
CA ARG A 39 7.80 31.36 -22.57
C ARG A 39 8.28 29.92 -22.41
N ARG A 40 7.39 28.94 -22.62
CA ARG A 40 7.74 27.52 -22.72
C ARG A 40 7.78 27.14 -24.18
N VAL A 41 8.78 26.35 -24.53
CA VAL A 41 9.01 25.86 -25.88
C VAL A 41 9.03 24.34 -25.83
N ASP A 42 8.12 23.72 -26.59
CA ASP A 42 8.03 22.28 -26.78
C ASP A 42 8.49 21.90 -28.19
N CYS A 43 9.65 21.27 -28.25
CA CYS A 43 10.27 20.68 -29.43
C CYS A 43 10.40 19.16 -29.28
N SER A 44 9.61 18.53 -28.42
CA SER A 44 9.69 17.09 -28.15
C SER A 44 9.18 16.25 -29.33
N GLY A 45 9.78 15.07 -29.53
CA GLY A 45 9.31 14.10 -30.53
C GLY A 45 9.42 14.56 -31.99
N LYS A 46 10.33 15.50 -32.30
CA LYS A 46 10.47 16.09 -33.66
C LYS A 46 11.62 15.48 -34.48
N GLY A 47 12.33 14.49 -33.93
CA GLY A 47 13.48 13.86 -34.58
C GLY A 47 14.69 14.79 -34.70
N LEU A 48 14.81 15.78 -33.80
CA LEU A 48 15.94 16.72 -33.80
C LEU A 48 17.25 15.98 -33.51
N THR A 49 18.32 16.39 -34.19
CA THR A 49 19.68 15.88 -33.96
C THR A 49 20.58 16.88 -33.23
N ALA A 50 20.08 18.11 -33.01
CA ALA A 50 20.78 19.20 -32.35
C ALA A 50 19.78 20.11 -31.62
N VAL A 51 20.29 21.00 -30.76
CA VAL A 51 19.47 22.03 -30.11
C VAL A 51 18.86 22.96 -31.18
N PRO A 52 17.54 23.23 -31.14
CA PRO A 52 16.86 24.05 -32.14
C PRO A 52 17.31 25.51 -32.10
N GLU A 53 17.58 26.06 -33.28
CA GLU A 53 17.94 27.47 -33.46
C GLU A 53 16.71 28.36 -33.69
N GLY A 54 16.88 29.68 -33.56
CA GLY A 54 15.81 30.66 -33.86
C GLY A 54 14.73 30.77 -32.77
N LEU A 55 14.93 30.16 -31.61
CA LEU A 55 14.08 30.32 -30.43
C LEU A 55 14.41 31.62 -29.67
N SER A 56 13.42 32.14 -28.95
CA SER A 56 13.56 33.35 -28.13
C SER A 56 14.58 33.16 -26.99
N ALA A 57 15.41 34.18 -26.75
CA ALA A 57 16.33 34.18 -25.60
C ALA A 57 15.61 34.28 -24.24
N PHE A 58 14.32 34.68 -24.25
CA PHE A 58 13.48 34.76 -23.06
C PHE A 58 12.79 33.44 -22.69
N THR A 59 13.08 32.34 -23.40
CA THR A 59 12.54 31.02 -23.06
C THR A 59 12.94 30.62 -21.64
N LEU A 60 11.95 30.24 -20.83
CA LEU A 60 12.11 29.80 -19.46
C LEU A 60 12.10 28.27 -19.33
N ALA A 61 11.35 27.58 -20.20
CA ALA A 61 11.32 26.13 -20.24
C ALA A 61 11.51 25.62 -21.67
N LEU A 62 12.45 24.70 -21.87
CA LEU A 62 12.74 24.09 -23.16
C LEU A 62 12.62 22.57 -23.05
N ASP A 63 11.64 22.01 -23.76
CA ASP A 63 11.46 20.58 -23.90
C ASP A 63 11.99 20.11 -25.27
N ILE A 64 13.09 19.39 -25.27
CA ILE A 64 13.70 18.73 -26.44
C ILE A 64 13.81 17.22 -26.19
N SER A 65 12.90 16.66 -25.39
CA SER A 65 12.82 15.22 -25.11
C SER A 65 12.37 14.39 -26.32
N MET A 66 12.62 13.07 -26.27
CA MET A 66 12.19 12.11 -27.30
C MET A 66 12.68 12.49 -28.70
N ASN A 67 13.91 13.01 -28.80
CA ASN A 67 14.57 13.37 -30.05
C ASN A 67 15.77 12.44 -30.30
N ASN A 68 16.58 12.74 -31.32
CA ASN A 68 17.74 11.93 -31.71
C ASN A 68 19.06 12.71 -31.49
N ILE A 69 19.14 13.48 -30.40
CA ILE A 69 20.32 14.27 -30.05
C ILE A 69 21.32 13.33 -29.37
N THR A 70 22.49 13.13 -29.98
CA THR A 70 23.49 12.17 -29.48
C THR A 70 24.63 12.83 -28.70
N GLN A 71 24.85 14.13 -28.91
CA GLN A 71 25.89 14.91 -28.26
C GLN A 71 25.45 16.37 -28.05
N LEU A 72 25.95 17.00 -26.99
CA LEU A 72 25.80 18.44 -26.77
C LEU A 72 27.16 19.14 -26.92
N PRO A 73 27.35 20.03 -27.91
CA PRO A 73 28.61 20.73 -28.14
C PRO A 73 28.86 21.87 -27.13
N GLU A 74 30.03 22.51 -27.20
CA GLU A 74 30.31 23.75 -26.47
C GLU A 74 29.23 24.80 -26.75
N ASP A 75 28.84 25.56 -25.73
CA ASP A 75 27.91 26.69 -25.85
C ASP A 75 26.52 26.33 -26.44
N ALA A 76 26.11 25.05 -26.39
CA ALA A 76 24.86 24.55 -26.98
C ALA A 76 23.61 25.35 -26.56
N PHE A 77 23.59 25.88 -25.33
CA PHE A 77 22.46 26.67 -24.81
C PHE A 77 22.81 28.14 -24.53
N LYS A 78 23.87 28.68 -25.15
CA LYS A 78 24.33 30.07 -24.93
C LYS A 78 23.24 31.13 -25.15
N ASN A 79 22.28 30.86 -26.02
CA ASN A 79 21.19 31.78 -26.34
C ASN A 79 20.03 31.75 -25.33
N PHE A 80 20.07 30.89 -24.31
CA PHE A 80 18.99 30.71 -23.32
C PHE A 80 19.42 31.07 -21.89
N PRO A 81 19.86 32.31 -21.61
CA PRO A 81 20.41 32.68 -20.30
C PRO A 81 19.39 32.63 -19.15
N PHE A 82 18.09 32.72 -19.46
CA PHE A 82 16.99 32.74 -18.48
C PHE A 82 16.32 31.38 -18.28
N LEU A 83 16.89 30.31 -18.83
CA LEU A 83 16.28 28.98 -18.79
C LEU A 83 16.22 28.45 -17.35
N GLU A 84 15.02 28.09 -16.90
CA GLU A 84 14.76 27.49 -15.58
C GLU A 84 14.55 25.98 -15.66
N GLU A 85 14.01 25.48 -16.78
CA GLU A 85 13.71 24.05 -16.99
C GLU A 85 14.24 23.58 -18.36
N LEU A 86 15.09 22.55 -18.35
CA LEU A 86 15.63 21.92 -19.55
C LEU A 86 15.33 20.43 -19.54
N ARG A 87 14.61 19.97 -20.58
CA ARG A 87 14.32 18.55 -20.75
C ARG A 87 15.00 17.96 -21.97
N LEU A 88 15.86 16.99 -21.70
CA LEU A 88 16.67 16.23 -22.67
C LEU A 88 16.40 14.72 -22.55
N ALA A 89 15.32 14.33 -21.86
CA ALA A 89 14.97 12.94 -21.63
C ALA A 89 14.68 12.17 -22.92
N GLY A 90 15.01 10.87 -22.97
CA GLY A 90 14.67 10.02 -24.12
C GLY A 90 15.38 10.44 -25.40
N ASN A 91 16.60 10.95 -25.29
CA ASN A 91 17.52 11.12 -26.41
C ASN A 91 18.55 9.97 -26.38
N ASP A 92 19.46 9.94 -27.34
CA ASP A 92 20.59 9.00 -27.34
C ASP A 92 21.90 9.70 -26.91
N LEU A 93 21.82 10.61 -25.92
CA LEU A 93 22.99 11.38 -25.47
C LEU A 93 24.03 10.46 -24.85
N SER A 94 25.21 10.46 -25.47
CA SER A 94 26.39 9.72 -25.01
C SER A 94 27.52 10.63 -24.54
N PHE A 95 27.48 11.92 -24.91
CA PHE A 95 28.49 12.90 -24.54
C PHE A 95 27.87 14.29 -24.35
N ILE A 96 28.29 14.97 -23.28
CA ILE A 96 27.95 16.36 -22.99
C ILE A 96 29.26 17.12 -22.83
N HIS A 97 29.51 18.10 -23.70
CA HIS A 97 30.73 18.90 -23.61
C HIS A 97 30.79 19.65 -22.26
N PRO A 98 31.97 19.80 -21.62
CA PRO A 98 32.13 20.47 -20.32
C PRO A 98 31.53 21.89 -20.23
N LYS A 99 31.38 22.56 -21.37
CA LYS A 99 30.80 23.90 -21.46
C LYS A 99 29.43 23.94 -22.15
N ALA A 100 28.81 22.80 -22.44
CA ALA A 100 27.52 22.74 -23.12
C ALA A 100 26.42 23.51 -22.36
N LEU A 101 26.43 23.41 -21.03
CA LEU A 101 25.46 24.04 -20.12
C LEU A 101 25.99 25.36 -19.51
N SER A 102 27.06 25.92 -20.07
CA SER A 102 27.61 27.19 -19.58
C SER A 102 26.63 28.34 -19.79
N GLY A 103 26.49 29.19 -18.77
CA GLY A 103 25.61 30.36 -18.81
C GLY A 103 24.19 30.12 -18.29
N LEU A 104 23.78 28.87 -18.05
CA LEU A 104 22.46 28.52 -17.51
C LEU A 104 22.38 28.74 -15.99
N LYS A 105 22.48 29.99 -15.56
CA LYS A 105 22.58 30.36 -14.13
C LYS A 105 21.26 30.30 -13.37
N GLU A 106 20.13 30.37 -14.07
CA GLU A 106 18.78 30.30 -13.50
C GLU A 106 18.17 28.88 -13.57
N LEU A 107 18.93 27.90 -14.07
CA LEU A 107 18.41 26.54 -14.30
C LEU A 107 18.11 25.84 -12.98
N LYS A 108 16.84 25.48 -12.78
CA LYS A 108 16.33 24.79 -11.59
C LYS A 108 16.12 23.30 -11.83
N VAL A 109 15.71 22.91 -13.04
CA VAL A 109 15.37 21.53 -13.40
C VAL A 109 16.14 21.11 -14.65
N LEU A 110 16.90 20.02 -14.53
CA LEU A 110 17.60 19.39 -15.65
C LEU A 110 17.23 17.90 -15.70
N THR A 111 16.68 17.47 -16.84
CA THR A 111 16.26 16.08 -17.04
C THR A 111 17.03 15.42 -18.17
N LEU A 112 17.80 14.38 -17.84
CA LEU A 112 18.70 13.62 -18.71
C LEU A 112 18.41 12.12 -18.67
N GLN A 113 17.24 11.70 -18.16
CA GLN A 113 16.89 10.29 -18.07
C GLN A 113 16.66 9.64 -19.43
N ASN A 114 16.74 8.30 -19.50
CA ASN A 114 16.62 7.55 -20.75
C ASN A 114 17.60 8.08 -21.82
N ASN A 115 18.90 8.11 -21.49
CA ASN A 115 19.98 8.46 -22.40
C ASN A 115 21.09 7.39 -22.34
N GLN A 116 22.22 7.61 -23.03
CA GLN A 116 23.33 6.66 -23.17
C GLN A 116 24.55 7.05 -22.32
N LEU A 117 24.36 7.82 -21.23
CA LEU A 117 25.46 8.31 -20.41
C LEU A 117 26.10 7.16 -19.63
N LYS A 118 27.43 7.02 -19.74
CA LYS A 118 28.21 6.00 -19.02
C LYS A 118 28.80 6.49 -17.71
N THR A 119 28.85 7.81 -17.52
CA THR A 119 29.37 8.48 -16.33
C THR A 119 28.61 9.79 -16.12
N VAL A 120 28.60 10.29 -14.88
CA VAL A 120 28.01 11.59 -14.57
C VAL A 120 28.84 12.69 -15.24
N PRO A 121 28.23 13.64 -15.97
CA PRO A 121 28.94 14.71 -16.66
C PRO A 121 29.34 15.84 -15.69
N SER A 122 30.24 15.54 -14.74
CA SER A 122 30.61 16.41 -13.60
C SER A 122 30.99 17.83 -14.03
N GLU A 123 31.90 17.96 -14.99
CA GLU A 123 32.35 19.27 -15.47
C GLU A 123 31.23 20.10 -16.11
N ALA A 124 30.31 19.46 -16.84
CA ALA A 124 29.22 20.15 -17.54
C ALA A 124 28.17 20.72 -16.57
N ILE A 125 27.93 20.04 -15.44
CA ILE A 125 26.91 20.46 -14.46
C ILE A 125 27.47 21.36 -13.36
N ARG A 126 28.80 21.42 -13.16
CA ARG A 126 29.47 22.17 -12.08
C ARG A 126 29.02 23.62 -11.92
N GLY A 127 28.68 24.28 -13.04
CA GLY A 127 28.31 25.70 -13.06
C GLY A 127 26.85 26.01 -12.74
N LEU A 128 26.01 25.01 -12.51
CA LEU A 128 24.55 25.11 -12.34
C LEU A 128 24.14 25.38 -10.89
N SER A 129 24.53 26.53 -10.35
CA SER A 129 24.37 26.86 -8.91
C SER A 129 22.92 27.00 -8.44
N ALA A 130 21.96 27.22 -9.34
CA ALA A 130 20.53 27.31 -9.03
C ALA A 130 19.79 25.97 -9.16
N LEU A 131 20.48 24.90 -9.56
CA LEU A 131 19.86 23.61 -9.85
C LEU A 131 19.27 22.98 -8.60
N GLN A 132 18.00 22.59 -8.67
CA GLN A 132 17.24 21.98 -7.57
C GLN A 132 16.90 20.51 -7.85
N SER A 133 16.77 20.15 -9.13
CA SER A 133 16.32 18.82 -9.57
C SER A 133 17.19 18.35 -10.73
N LEU A 134 17.88 17.23 -10.54
CA LEU A 134 18.75 16.61 -11.55
C LEU A 134 18.36 15.14 -11.75
N ARG A 135 17.81 14.83 -12.92
CA ARG A 135 17.47 13.46 -13.32
C ARG A 135 18.53 12.86 -14.22
N LEU A 136 19.15 11.78 -13.77
CA LEU A 136 20.13 10.97 -14.49
C LEU A 136 19.72 9.48 -14.50
N ASP A 137 18.45 9.20 -14.18
CA ASP A 137 17.89 7.86 -14.13
C ASP A 137 17.84 7.17 -15.51
N ALA A 138 17.75 5.85 -15.54
CA ALA A 138 17.65 5.06 -16.77
C ALA A 138 18.74 5.43 -17.81
N ASN A 139 20.00 5.37 -17.36
CA ASN A 139 21.18 5.56 -18.18
C ASN A 139 22.09 4.31 -18.05
N HIS A 140 23.34 4.42 -18.47
CA HIS A 140 24.33 3.36 -18.34
C HIS A 140 25.48 3.75 -17.40
N ILE A 141 25.18 4.59 -16.40
CA ILE A 141 26.19 5.16 -15.50
C ILE A 141 26.79 4.03 -14.65
N THR A 142 28.09 3.81 -14.82
CA THR A 142 28.86 2.84 -14.03
C THR A 142 29.72 3.49 -12.96
N SER A 143 30.05 4.77 -13.11
CA SER A 143 30.89 5.52 -12.18
C SER A 143 30.45 6.98 -12.08
N VAL A 144 30.61 7.53 -10.87
CA VAL A 144 30.40 8.94 -10.55
C VAL A 144 31.78 9.53 -10.22
N PRO A 145 32.33 10.44 -11.05
CA PRO A 145 33.62 11.08 -10.76
C PRO A 145 33.63 11.78 -9.40
N GLU A 146 34.77 11.79 -8.71
CA GLU A 146 34.94 12.34 -7.35
C GLU A 146 34.53 13.82 -7.21
N ASP A 147 34.76 14.60 -8.26
CA ASP A 147 34.42 16.03 -8.35
C ASP A 147 32.96 16.28 -8.77
N SER A 148 32.17 15.21 -8.91
CA SER A 148 30.76 15.33 -9.28
C SER A 148 29.97 16.11 -8.24
N PHE A 149 29.01 16.87 -8.76
CA PHE A 149 28.07 17.68 -7.97
C PHE A 149 28.68 18.85 -7.21
N GLU A 150 29.99 19.11 -7.34
CA GLU A 150 30.59 20.36 -6.88
C GLU A 150 29.83 21.57 -7.45
N GLY A 151 29.56 22.56 -6.60
CA GLY A 151 28.89 23.81 -7.00
C GLY A 151 27.36 23.73 -7.06
N LEU A 152 26.76 22.54 -6.95
CA LEU A 152 25.29 22.35 -6.94
C LEU A 152 24.66 22.66 -5.58
N ALA A 153 24.90 23.87 -5.06
CA ALA A 153 24.56 24.27 -3.70
C ALA A 153 23.04 24.24 -3.37
N GLN A 154 22.18 24.26 -4.38
CA GLN A 154 20.71 24.30 -4.22
C GLN A 154 20.03 22.97 -4.54
N LEU A 155 20.79 21.89 -4.80
CA LEU A 155 20.21 20.63 -5.26
C LEU A 155 19.39 19.97 -4.15
N ARG A 156 18.13 19.66 -4.45
CA ARG A 156 17.18 19.02 -3.52
C ARG A 156 16.81 17.61 -3.93
N HIS A 157 16.77 17.33 -5.22
CA HIS A 157 16.34 16.03 -5.75
C HIS A 157 17.35 15.50 -6.76
N LEU A 158 17.85 14.29 -6.50
CA LEU A 158 18.81 13.60 -7.36
C LEU A 158 18.31 12.19 -7.67
N TRP A 159 18.14 11.90 -8.96
CA TRP A 159 17.75 10.59 -9.46
C TRP A 159 18.92 9.94 -10.19
N LEU A 160 19.37 8.80 -9.65
CA LEU A 160 20.43 7.95 -10.21
C LEU A 160 19.95 6.49 -10.31
N ASP A 161 18.63 6.27 -10.25
CA ASP A 161 18.05 4.95 -10.38
C ASP A 161 18.15 4.38 -11.79
N ASP A 162 18.00 3.06 -11.92
CA ASP A 162 18.11 2.32 -13.19
C ASP A 162 19.43 2.64 -13.94
N ASN A 163 20.54 2.41 -13.24
CA ASN A 163 21.88 2.58 -13.75
C ASN A 163 22.72 1.33 -13.43
N SER A 164 24.04 1.42 -13.52
CA SER A 164 24.96 0.30 -13.26
C SER A 164 25.97 0.60 -12.16
N LEU A 165 25.61 1.43 -11.18
CA LEU A 165 26.44 1.72 -10.02
C LEU A 165 26.66 0.47 -9.17
N THR A 166 27.90 0.19 -8.83
CA THR A 166 28.29 -0.97 -8.00
C THR A 166 28.51 -0.61 -6.53
N GLU A 167 28.63 0.68 -6.22
CA GLU A 167 28.87 1.21 -4.88
C GLU A 167 28.21 2.57 -4.70
N VAL A 168 28.12 3.03 -3.46
CA VAL A 168 27.61 4.37 -3.12
C VAL A 168 28.71 5.40 -3.42
N PRO A 169 28.44 6.46 -4.20
CA PRO A 169 29.42 7.49 -4.51
C PRO A 169 29.58 8.48 -3.34
N MET A 170 30.29 8.06 -2.29
CA MET A 170 30.39 8.77 -1.01
C MET A 170 30.94 10.20 -1.16
N HIS A 171 32.08 10.35 -1.83
CA HIS A 171 32.73 11.65 -2.00
C HIS A 171 31.86 12.63 -2.81
N PRO A 172 31.29 12.25 -3.98
CA PRO A 172 30.34 13.10 -4.70
C PRO A 172 29.12 13.53 -3.87
N LEU A 173 28.52 12.62 -3.11
CA LEU A 173 27.35 12.93 -2.29
C LEU A 173 27.69 13.87 -1.13
N SER A 174 28.95 13.90 -0.67
CA SER A 174 29.37 14.83 0.38
C SER A 174 29.23 16.31 0.01
N ASN A 175 29.17 16.62 -1.29
CA ASN A 175 28.96 17.96 -1.83
C ASN A 175 27.51 18.44 -1.76
N LEU A 176 26.56 17.62 -1.28
CA LEU A 176 25.12 17.85 -1.39
C LEU A 176 24.38 17.95 -0.02
N PRO A 177 24.75 18.87 0.87
CA PRO A 177 24.12 18.98 2.19
C PRO A 177 22.65 19.46 2.16
N THR A 178 22.21 20.05 1.04
CA THR A 178 20.83 20.54 0.82
C THR A 178 19.90 19.51 0.20
N LEU A 179 20.41 18.31 -0.10
CA LEU A 179 19.65 17.25 -0.76
C LEU A 179 18.54 16.72 0.16
N GLN A 180 17.33 16.61 -0.38
CA GLN A 180 16.12 16.17 0.32
C GLN A 180 15.64 14.79 -0.14
N ALA A 181 15.81 14.47 -1.42
CA ALA A 181 15.47 13.16 -1.96
C ALA A 181 16.60 12.61 -2.84
N LEU A 182 16.98 11.36 -2.56
CA LEU A 182 17.97 10.60 -3.31
C LEU A 182 17.42 9.23 -3.65
N THR A 183 17.51 8.85 -4.92
CA THR A 183 17.29 7.46 -5.33
C THR A 183 18.52 6.89 -6.01
N LEU A 184 18.97 5.76 -5.49
CA LEU A 184 20.00 4.88 -6.02
C LEU A 184 19.41 3.49 -6.35
N ALA A 185 18.09 3.42 -6.50
CA ALA A 185 17.37 2.17 -6.73
C ALA A 185 17.73 1.54 -8.09
N LEU A 186 17.41 0.26 -8.30
CA LEU A 186 17.67 -0.45 -9.57
C LEU A 186 19.14 -0.32 -10.03
N ASN A 187 20.08 -0.43 -9.10
CA ASN A 187 21.52 -0.45 -9.38
C ASN A 187 22.12 -1.81 -8.97
N LYS A 188 23.45 -1.90 -8.89
CA LYS A 188 24.19 -3.13 -8.56
C LYS A 188 24.95 -2.99 -7.23
N ILE A 189 24.51 -2.10 -6.34
CA ILE A 189 25.18 -1.83 -5.06
C ILE A 189 25.09 -3.07 -4.18
N SER A 190 26.23 -3.57 -3.70
CA SER A 190 26.29 -4.80 -2.89
C SER A 190 26.51 -4.57 -1.40
N SER A 191 26.99 -3.40 -1.01
CA SER A 191 27.30 -3.06 0.38
C SER A 191 27.25 -1.56 0.59
N ILE A 192 26.89 -1.12 1.79
CA ILE A 192 26.94 0.30 2.19
C ILE A 192 27.96 0.45 3.34
N PRO A 193 29.07 1.18 3.14
CA PRO A 193 30.08 1.38 4.17
C PRO A 193 29.62 2.37 5.26
N ASP A 194 30.35 2.42 6.36
CA ASP A 194 30.11 3.41 7.44
C ASP A 194 30.24 4.85 6.90
N PHE A 195 29.38 5.74 7.39
CA PHE A 195 29.35 7.17 7.05
C PHE A 195 29.09 7.48 5.56
N ALA A 196 28.52 6.53 4.80
CA ALA A 196 28.30 6.66 3.36
C ALA A 196 27.48 7.90 2.96
N PHE A 197 26.61 8.38 3.86
CA PHE A 197 25.71 9.50 3.63
C PHE A 197 25.84 10.63 4.67
N THR A 198 26.96 10.69 5.40
CA THR A 198 27.07 11.49 6.64
C THR A 198 26.85 13.01 6.47
N ASN A 199 27.12 13.54 5.28
CA ASN A 199 26.94 14.96 4.96
C ASN A 199 25.53 15.31 4.46
N LEU A 200 24.65 14.33 4.23
CA LEU A 200 23.31 14.53 3.68
C LEU A 200 22.29 14.86 4.79
N SER A 201 22.58 15.89 5.60
CA SER A 201 21.80 16.22 6.79
C SER A 201 20.37 16.69 6.50
N SER A 202 20.09 17.18 5.29
CA SER A 202 18.73 17.60 4.88
C SER A 202 17.91 16.47 4.25
N LEU A 203 18.46 15.25 4.15
CA LEU A 203 17.83 14.16 3.41
C LEU A 203 16.61 13.64 4.15
N VAL A 204 15.48 13.58 3.44
CA VAL A 204 14.17 13.13 3.94
C VAL A 204 13.83 11.77 3.37
N VAL A 205 14.17 11.51 2.11
CA VAL A 205 13.83 10.28 1.39
C VAL A 205 15.08 9.65 0.77
N LEU A 206 15.33 8.39 1.10
CA LEU A 206 16.42 7.58 0.55
C LEU A 206 15.88 6.26 -0.01
N HIS A 207 15.99 6.10 -1.32
CA HIS A 207 15.63 4.85 -2.00
C HIS A 207 16.86 4.07 -2.44
N LEU A 208 16.97 2.83 -1.94
CA LEU A 208 18.03 1.86 -2.23
C LEU A 208 17.44 0.51 -2.70
N HIS A 209 16.14 0.48 -3.02
CA HIS A 209 15.46 -0.74 -3.42
C HIS A 209 15.99 -1.32 -4.74
N ASN A 210 15.75 -2.61 -4.96
CA ASN A 210 16.19 -3.32 -6.18
C ASN A 210 17.70 -3.20 -6.43
N ASN A 211 18.50 -3.28 -5.37
CA ASN A 211 19.95 -3.41 -5.44
C ASN A 211 20.37 -4.85 -5.07
N LYS A 212 21.66 -5.06 -4.80
CA LYS A 212 22.22 -6.35 -4.38
C LYS A 212 22.79 -6.28 -2.97
N ILE A 213 22.25 -5.39 -2.13
CA ILE A 213 22.83 -5.05 -0.83
C ILE A 213 22.77 -6.29 0.08
N LYS A 214 23.94 -6.78 0.48
CA LYS A 214 24.12 -7.92 1.37
C LYS A 214 24.59 -7.49 2.75
N SER A 215 25.41 -6.43 2.82
CA SER A 215 26.01 -5.94 4.05
C SER A 215 25.82 -4.43 4.21
N LEU A 216 25.56 -4.03 5.44
CA LEU A 216 25.47 -2.65 5.87
C LEU A 216 26.49 -2.44 6.99
N GLY A 217 27.28 -1.37 6.88
CA GLY A 217 28.10 -0.87 7.98
C GLY A 217 27.24 -0.52 9.19
N ARG A 218 27.84 -0.52 10.38
CA ARG A 218 27.11 -0.21 11.63
C ARG A 218 26.69 1.25 11.71
N HIS A 219 27.46 2.12 11.05
CA HIS A 219 27.30 3.57 11.04
C HIS A 219 27.00 4.08 9.62
N CYS A 220 26.47 3.22 8.74
CA CYS A 220 26.28 3.56 7.34
C CYS A 220 25.25 4.68 7.10
N PHE A 221 24.33 4.86 8.05
CA PHE A 221 23.27 5.88 8.01
C PHE A 221 23.51 7.03 9.02
N ASP A 222 24.65 7.06 9.71
CA ASP A 222 24.97 8.14 10.65
C ASP A 222 25.06 9.48 9.90
N GLY A 223 24.38 10.51 10.42
CA GLY A 223 24.26 11.86 9.82
C GLY A 223 22.92 12.11 9.10
N LEU A 224 22.10 11.08 8.89
CA LEU A 224 20.78 11.17 8.28
C LEU A 224 19.67 11.52 9.30
N ASP A 225 19.87 12.58 10.08
CA ASP A 225 19.00 12.93 11.23
C ASP A 225 17.56 13.30 10.84
N ASN A 226 17.35 13.80 9.61
CA ASN A 226 16.05 14.22 9.08
C ASN A 226 15.38 13.15 8.19
N LEU A 227 15.94 11.95 8.09
CA LEU A 227 15.42 10.94 7.19
C LEU A 227 14.08 10.40 7.70
N GLU A 228 13.05 10.51 6.87
CA GLU A 228 11.69 10.06 7.18
C GLU A 228 11.35 8.74 6.47
N THR A 229 11.87 8.51 5.26
CA THR A 229 11.61 7.31 4.47
C THR A 229 12.91 6.63 4.05
N LEU A 230 13.06 5.36 4.43
CA LEU A 230 14.15 4.50 4.00
C LEU A 230 13.60 3.26 3.28
N ASP A 231 13.93 3.14 2.00
CA ASP A 231 13.56 1.97 1.20
C ASP A 231 14.76 1.07 0.89
N LEU A 232 14.77 -0.13 1.49
CA LEU A 232 15.72 -1.22 1.30
C LEU A 232 15.07 -2.47 0.69
N ASN A 233 13.88 -2.35 0.11
CA ASN A 233 13.14 -3.47 -0.48
C ASN A 233 13.93 -4.15 -1.60
N TYR A 234 13.64 -5.43 -1.87
CA TYR A 234 14.25 -6.18 -2.98
C TYR A 234 15.79 -6.12 -2.97
N ASN A 235 16.38 -6.45 -1.82
CA ASN A 235 17.82 -6.56 -1.65
C ASN A 235 18.20 -7.98 -1.21
N ASN A 236 19.42 -8.17 -0.70
CA ASN A 236 19.93 -9.46 -0.26
C ASN A 236 20.34 -9.44 1.21
N LEU A 237 19.68 -8.62 2.03
CA LEU A 237 19.97 -8.49 3.45
C LEU A 237 19.67 -9.81 4.16
N VAL A 238 20.64 -10.35 4.88
CA VAL A 238 20.50 -11.60 5.66
C VAL A 238 20.22 -11.30 7.13
N GLU A 239 20.73 -10.17 7.62
CA GLU A 239 20.59 -9.72 9.00
C GLU A 239 19.74 -8.45 9.07
N PHE A 240 19.08 -8.26 10.22
CA PHE A 240 18.34 -7.04 10.48
C PHE A 240 19.29 -5.82 10.50
N PRO A 241 18.96 -4.71 9.82
CA PRO A 241 19.84 -3.56 9.68
C PRO A 241 19.95 -2.74 10.99
N GLN A 242 20.85 -3.09 11.89
CA GLN A 242 21.01 -2.37 13.17
C GLN A 242 21.35 -0.88 13.02
N ALA A 243 21.93 -0.48 11.88
CA ALA A 243 22.27 0.90 11.56
C ALA A 243 21.06 1.85 11.54
N ILE A 244 19.83 1.34 11.39
CA ILE A 244 18.63 2.20 11.43
C ILE A 244 18.46 2.91 12.77
N LYS A 245 19.10 2.44 13.86
CA LYS A 245 19.03 3.08 15.17
C LYS A 245 19.56 4.53 15.16
N ALA A 246 20.33 4.90 14.15
CA ALA A 246 20.82 6.26 13.93
C ALA A 246 19.78 7.20 13.29
N LEU A 247 18.55 6.72 12.99
CA LEU A 247 17.53 7.46 12.24
C LEU A 247 16.34 7.89 13.13
N PRO A 248 16.47 8.99 13.91
CA PRO A 248 15.46 9.39 14.89
C PRO A 248 14.14 9.88 14.27
N SER A 249 14.20 10.39 13.04
CA SER A 249 13.05 10.97 12.33
C SER A 249 12.29 9.96 11.46
N LEU A 250 12.69 8.69 11.47
CA LEU A 250 12.20 7.68 10.55
C LEU A 250 10.71 7.37 10.79
N LYS A 251 9.90 7.53 9.74
CA LYS A 251 8.45 7.28 9.74
C LYS A 251 8.09 6.05 8.92
N GLU A 252 8.80 5.80 7.83
CA GLU A 252 8.55 4.70 6.92
C GLU A 252 9.83 3.91 6.69
N LEU A 253 9.77 2.62 7.04
CA LEU A 253 10.88 1.70 6.87
C LEU A 253 10.43 0.50 6.05
N LEU A 254 11.09 0.30 4.92
CA LEU A 254 10.74 -0.75 3.97
C LEU A 254 11.95 -1.65 3.76
N PHE A 255 11.83 -2.94 4.09
CA PHE A 255 12.87 -3.95 3.85
C PHE A 255 12.26 -5.30 3.44
N HIS A 256 11.09 -5.28 2.81
CA HIS A 256 10.44 -6.49 2.32
C HIS A 256 11.24 -7.12 1.18
N SER A 257 10.98 -8.40 0.88
CA SER A 257 11.66 -9.13 -0.18
C SER A 257 13.19 -9.13 0.00
N ASN A 258 13.63 -9.47 1.21
CA ASN A 258 15.02 -9.69 1.60
C ASN A 258 15.17 -11.13 2.16
N SER A 259 16.33 -11.45 2.72
CA SER A 259 16.64 -12.75 3.31
C SER A 259 16.74 -12.70 4.84
N ILE A 260 16.06 -11.74 5.48
CA ILE A 260 16.15 -11.53 6.94
C ILE A 260 15.34 -12.63 7.64
N SER A 261 16.00 -13.34 8.56
CA SER A 261 15.37 -14.44 9.31
C SER A 261 15.00 -14.10 10.75
N VAL A 262 15.55 -13.01 11.30
CA VAL A 262 15.40 -12.62 12.70
C VAL A 262 15.18 -11.11 12.81
N ILE A 263 14.16 -10.70 13.56
CA ILE A 263 14.01 -9.33 14.07
C ILE A 263 14.37 -9.37 15.57
N PRO A 264 15.45 -8.72 16.03
CA PRO A 264 15.89 -8.80 17.42
C PRO A 264 15.05 -7.96 18.38
N ASP A 265 15.23 -8.18 19.69
CA ASP A 265 14.72 -7.26 20.71
C ASP A 265 15.35 -5.87 20.56
N GLY A 266 14.57 -4.81 20.79
CA GLY A 266 15.04 -3.43 20.66
C GLY A 266 15.44 -3.06 19.23
N ALA A 267 14.87 -3.75 18.22
CA ALA A 267 15.13 -3.52 16.80
C ALA A 267 14.90 -2.04 16.40
N PHE A 268 13.83 -1.43 16.93
CA PHE A 268 13.38 -0.09 16.54
C PHE A 268 13.55 0.96 17.67
N ASP A 269 14.40 0.71 18.67
CA ASP A 269 14.58 1.63 19.82
C ASP A 269 15.02 3.04 19.42
N GLY A 270 15.69 3.18 18.27
CA GLY A 270 16.12 4.48 17.73
C GLY A 270 15.08 5.16 16.83
N ASN A 271 13.91 4.56 16.62
CA ASN A 271 12.95 4.97 15.59
C ASN A 271 11.51 5.12 16.15
N PRO A 272 11.30 6.00 17.15
CA PRO A 272 10.00 6.09 17.85
C PRO A 272 8.86 6.65 16.98
N LEU A 273 9.18 7.29 15.85
CA LEU A 273 8.20 7.91 14.95
C LEU A 273 7.70 6.99 13.82
N LEU A 274 8.08 5.70 13.85
CA LEU A 274 7.68 4.74 12.81
C LEU A 274 6.16 4.57 12.76
N ARG A 275 5.63 4.74 11.55
CA ARG A 275 4.21 4.58 11.18
C ARG A 275 3.98 3.33 10.34
N THR A 276 4.95 3.02 9.49
CA THR A 276 4.85 1.96 8.49
C THR A 276 6.12 1.15 8.49
N ILE A 277 5.97 -0.18 8.62
CA ILE A 277 7.08 -1.13 8.51
C ILE A 277 6.67 -2.22 7.51
N HIS A 278 7.35 -2.28 6.36
CA HIS A 278 7.16 -3.35 5.38
C HIS A 278 8.27 -4.39 5.53
N LEU A 279 7.90 -5.55 6.08
CA LEU A 279 8.82 -6.64 6.39
C LEU A 279 8.44 -7.99 5.76
N TYR A 280 7.37 -8.02 4.96
CA TYR A 280 6.88 -9.22 4.29
C TYR A 280 7.91 -9.77 3.28
N ASP A 281 7.67 -10.97 2.74
CA ASP A 281 8.59 -11.66 1.83
C ASP A 281 10.04 -11.78 2.35
N ASN A 282 10.18 -11.85 3.68
CA ASN A 282 11.40 -12.27 4.34
C ASN A 282 11.18 -13.66 4.93
N PRO A 283 12.19 -14.54 4.96
CA PRO A 283 12.11 -15.86 5.59
C PRO A 283 12.17 -15.74 7.13
N LEU A 284 11.31 -14.89 7.71
CA LEU A 284 11.26 -14.63 9.14
C LEU A 284 10.96 -15.92 9.89
N SER A 285 11.88 -16.27 10.77
CA SER A 285 11.76 -17.43 11.65
C SER A 285 11.48 -17.00 13.08
N PHE A 286 12.07 -15.88 13.53
CA PHE A 286 11.96 -15.37 14.89
C PHE A 286 11.77 -13.85 14.94
N VAL A 287 11.01 -13.40 15.94
CA VAL A 287 10.81 -11.99 16.28
C VAL A 287 10.98 -11.87 17.80
N GLY A 288 11.81 -10.92 18.23
CA GLY A 288 12.03 -10.58 19.63
C GLY A 288 10.74 -10.16 20.32
N ASN A 289 10.60 -10.47 21.60
CA ASN A 289 9.40 -10.17 22.38
C ASN A 289 9.18 -8.66 22.53
N SER A 290 10.25 -7.85 22.61
CA SER A 290 10.19 -6.39 22.70
C SER A 290 10.62 -5.71 21.40
N ALA A 291 10.56 -6.42 20.27
CA ALA A 291 10.94 -5.84 18.99
C ALA A 291 10.09 -4.61 18.63
N PHE A 292 8.77 -4.68 18.87
CA PHE A 292 7.79 -3.67 18.46
C PHE A 292 7.20 -2.87 19.64
N HIS A 293 7.94 -2.71 20.74
CA HIS A 293 7.52 -1.84 21.85
C HIS A 293 7.75 -0.35 21.52
N ASN A 294 7.07 0.56 22.22
CA ASN A 294 7.26 2.01 22.13
C ASN A 294 7.17 2.61 20.71
N LEU A 295 6.33 2.05 19.84
CA LEU A 295 6.05 2.59 18.51
C LEU A 295 4.65 3.22 18.51
N SER A 296 4.53 4.40 19.12
CA SER A 296 3.22 5.03 19.37
C SER A 296 2.45 5.35 18.09
N ASP A 297 3.15 5.58 16.98
CA ASP A 297 2.57 6.02 15.70
C ASP A 297 2.32 4.85 14.73
N LEU A 298 2.63 3.60 15.13
CA LEU A 298 2.48 2.43 14.28
C LEU A 298 1.01 2.05 14.14
N HIS A 299 0.52 2.00 12.90
CA HIS A 299 -0.89 1.68 12.61
C HIS A 299 -1.12 0.21 12.21
N SER A 300 -0.13 -0.45 11.61
CA SER A 300 -0.28 -1.82 11.11
C SER A 300 0.95 -2.64 11.43
N LEU A 301 0.72 -3.81 12.03
CA LEU A 301 1.75 -4.80 12.30
C LEU A 301 1.36 -6.13 11.66
N VAL A 302 2.13 -6.55 10.66
CA VAL A 302 1.89 -7.80 9.93
C VAL A 302 3.12 -8.69 10.01
N ILE A 303 3.01 -9.79 10.73
CA ILE A 303 4.04 -10.82 10.89
C ILE A 303 3.46 -12.15 10.43
N ARG A 304 4.06 -12.75 9.41
CA ARG A 304 3.61 -14.03 8.83
C ARG A 304 4.77 -15.02 8.78
N GLY A 305 4.50 -16.27 9.17
CA GLY A 305 5.43 -17.38 9.01
C GLY A 305 6.57 -17.45 10.04
N ALA A 306 6.55 -16.63 11.09
CA ALA A 306 7.57 -16.62 12.14
C ALA A 306 7.45 -17.83 13.09
N GLY A 307 7.76 -19.02 12.57
CA GLY A 307 7.49 -20.32 13.19
C GLY A 307 8.26 -20.63 14.49
N MET A 308 9.22 -19.80 14.89
CA MET A 308 9.92 -19.91 16.18
C MET A 308 9.34 -18.99 17.26
N VAL A 309 8.43 -18.07 16.92
CA VAL A 309 7.77 -17.19 17.89
C VAL A 309 6.81 -18.02 18.75
N GLN A 310 7.04 -18.04 20.06
CA GLN A 310 6.25 -18.83 21.03
C GLN A 310 5.32 -17.99 21.90
N ARG A 311 5.59 -16.68 22.03
CA ARG A 311 4.85 -15.77 22.90
C ARG A 311 4.27 -14.65 22.07
N PHE A 312 3.11 -14.17 22.50
CA PHE A 312 2.51 -12.98 21.93
C PHE A 312 3.44 -11.78 22.18
N PRO A 313 3.68 -10.90 21.18
CA PRO A 313 4.64 -9.81 21.30
C PRO A 313 4.23 -8.81 22.38
N ASN A 314 5.22 -8.22 23.05
CA ASN A 314 5.00 -7.10 23.95
C ASN A 314 4.77 -5.83 23.13
N LEU A 315 3.56 -5.27 23.24
CA LEU A 315 3.13 -4.05 22.55
C LEU A 315 3.04 -2.85 23.49
N THR A 316 3.70 -2.88 24.65
CA THR A 316 3.77 -1.75 25.58
C THR A 316 4.24 -0.49 24.81
N GLY A 317 3.48 0.60 24.91
CA GLY A 317 3.77 1.86 24.21
C GLY A 317 3.36 1.90 22.73
N THR A 318 2.94 0.78 22.14
CA THR A 318 2.50 0.64 20.75
C THR A 318 0.99 0.41 20.71
N VAL A 319 0.21 1.45 21.00
CA VAL A 319 -1.22 1.32 21.37
C VAL A 319 -2.23 1.78 20.31
N HIS A 320 -1.76 2.28 19.16
CA HIS A 320 -2.59 2.82 18.08
C HIS A 320 -2.68 1.90 16.86
N LEU A 321 -2.53 0.58 17.05
CA LEU A 321 -2.68 -0.36 15.94
C LEU A 321 -4.14 -0.40 15.48
N GLU A 322 -4.34 -0.23 14.17
CA GLU A 322 -5.60 -0.50 13.48
C GLU A 322 -5.67 -1.94 12.96
N SER A 323 -4.51 -2.52 12.64
CA SER A 323 -4.38 -3.88 12.11
C SER A 323 -3.26 -4.64 12.80
N LEU A 324 -3.59 -5.82 13.33
CA LEU A 324 -2.62 -6.76 13.89
C LEU A 324 -2.79 -8.13 13.25
N THR A 325 -1.79 -8.54 12.47
CA THR A 325 -1.68 -9.87 11.89
C THR A 325 -0.45 -10.58 12.44
N LEU A 326 -0.64 -11.73 13.10
CA LEU A 326 0.41 -12.60 13.58
C LEU A 326 0.03 -14.04 13.26
N THR A 327 0.50 -14.56 12.13
CA THR A 327 0.08 -15.87 11.61
C THR A 327 1.24 -16.83 11.39
N GLY A 328 0.99 -18.13 11.53
CA GLY A 328 2.00 -19.15 11.26
C GLY A 328 3.12 -19.17 12.31
N THR A 329 2.76 -18.94 13.57
CA THR A 329 3.69 -18.98 14.72
C THR A 329 3.31 -20.10 15.69
N LYS A 330 3.95 -20.16 16.86
CA LYS A 330 3.66 -21.13 17.92
C LYS A 330 3.00 -20.49 19.14
N VAL A 331 2.47 -19.28 19.01
CA VAL A 331 1.77 -18.58 20.09
C VAL A 331 0.59 -19.41 20.59
N SER A 332 0.54 -19.63 21.91
CA SER A 332 -0.50 -20.44 22.56
C SER A 332 -1.51 -19.66 23.40
N SER A 333 -1.24 -18.39 23.68
CA SER A 333 -2.11 -17.51 24.46
C SER A 333 -2.02 -16.08 23.96
N ILE A 334 -3.15 -15.39 23.94
CA ILE A 334 -3.25 -13.96 23.65
C ILE A 334 -3.09 -13.20 24.97
N SER A 335 -2.44 -12.04 24.94
CA SER A 335 -2.29 -11.21 26.13
C SER A 335 -3.65 -10.66 26.60
N SER A 336 -3.92 -10.72 27.90
CA SER A 336 -5.21 -10.26 28.47
C SER A 336 -5.38 -8.75 28.47
N ASN A 337 -4.28 -7.98 28.36
CA ASN A 337 -4.29 -6.52 28.24
C ASN A 337 -4.47 -6.04 26.79
N LEU A 338 -4.54 -6.93 25.78
CA LEU A 338 -4.62 -6.55 24.37
C LEU A 338 -5.73 -5.50 24.13
N CYS A 339 -6.95 -5.79 24.58
CA CYS A 339 -8.09 -4.88 24.42
C CYS A 339 -8.21 -3.78 25.48
N GLN A 340 -7.37 -3.84 26.52
CA GLN A 340 -7.21 -2.70 27.45
C GLN A 340 -6.38 -1.60 26.81
N GLU A 341 -5.39 -1.96 25.98
CA GLU A 341 -4.47 -1.04 25.34
C GLU A 341 -4.91 -0.65 23.91
N GLN A 342 -5.29 -1.61 23.07
CA GLN A 342 -5.55 -1.39 21.64
C GLN A 342 -6.99 -0.94 21.38
N LYS A 343 -7.27 0.36 21.57
CA LYS A 343 -8.63 0.91 21.41
C LYS A 343 -9.05 1.14 19.95
N MET A 344 -8.07 1.26 19.04
CA MET A 344 -8.29 1.54 17.62
C MET A 344 -8.22 0.31 16.73
N LEU A 345 -8.04 -0.88 17.30
CA LEU A 345 -7.87 -2.12 16.54
C LEU A 345 -9.15 -2.48 15.79
N ARG A 346 -9.06 -2.55 14.46
CA ARG A 346 -10.16 -2.89 13.54
C ARG A 346 -10.04 -4.31 13.01
N THR A 347 -8.82 -4.78 12.77
CA THR A 347 -8.58 -6.14 12.27
C THR A 347 -7.58 -6.90 13.14
N LEU A 348 -7.96 -8.11 13.53
CA LEU A 348 -7.12 -9.02 14.30
C LEU A 348 -7.05 -10.38 13.60
N ASP A 349 -5.89 -10.70 13.05
CA ASP A 349 -5.62 -12.01 12.45
C ASP A 349 -4.53 -12.75 13.24
N LEU A 350 -4.96 -13.75 14.00
CA LEU A 350 -4.12 -14.66 14.75
C LEU A 350 -4.31 -16.10 14.26
N SER A 351 -4.58 -16.26 12.97
CA SER A 351 -4.76 -17.57 12.35
C SER A 351 -3.47 -18.39 12.28
N TYR A 352 -3.60 -19.72 12.17
CA TYR A 352 -2.46 -20.64 12.07
C TYR A 352 -1.48 -20.51 13.24
N ASN A 353 -2.00 -20.49 14.48
CA ASN A 353 -1.20 -20.52 15.70
C ASN A 353 -1.59 -21.72 16.58
N ASN A 354 -1.15 -21.75 17.84
CA ASN A 354 -1.46 -22.81 18.81
C ASN A 354 -2.37 -22.31 19.93
N ILE A 355 -3.19 -21.28 19.67
CA ILE A 355 -4.01 -20.61 20.70
C ILE A 355 -5.04 -21.58 21.26
N LYS A 356 -5.09 -21.73 22.59
CA LYS A 356 -6.02 -22.64 23.29
C LYS A 356 -7.14 -21.92 24.00
N ASP A 357 -6.77 -20.89 24.75
CA ASP A 357 -7.70 -20.08 25.55
C ASP A 357 -7.81 -18.68 24.95
N LEU A 358 -9.04 -18.19 24.87
CA LEU A 358 -9.35 -16.83 24.43
C LEU A 358 -9.51 -15.91 25.66
N PRO A 359 -8.92 -14.70 25.65
CA PRO A 359 -9.21 -13.67 26.63
C PRO A 359 -10.60 -13.06 26.35
N SER A 360 -11.01 -12.13 27.20
CA SER A 360 -12.10 -11.21 26.84
C SER A 360 -11.57 -10.20 25.83
N PHE A 361 -12.31 -10.00 24.74
CA PHE A 361 -12.07 -8.94 23.76
C PHE A 361 -12.82 -7.65 24.10
N ASP A 362 -13.46 -7.58 25.27
CA ASP A 362 -14.14 -6.37 25.73
C ASP A 362 -13.12 -5.22 25.87
N GLY A 363 -13.50 -4.04 25.38
CA GLY A 363 -12.63 -2.88 25.24
C GLY A 363 -12.10 -2.63 23.82
N CYS A 364 -12.06 -3.65 22.94
CA CYS A 364 -11.73 -3.50 21.52
C CYS A 364 -12.98 -3.11 20.70
N HIS A 365 -13.62 -1.98 21.01
CA HIS A 365 -14.92 -1.63 20.42
C HIS A 365 -14.88 -1.32 18.91
N ALA A 366 -13.71 -0.99 18.37
CA ALA A 366 -13.49 -0.72 16.95
C ALA A 366 -13.30 -2.00 16.10
N LEU A 367 -13.24 -3.18 16.72
CA LEU A 367 -12.90 -4.42 16.05
C LEU A 367 -14.01 -4.84 15.08
N GLU A 368 -13.66 -4.97 13.81
CA GLU A 368 -14.55 -5.31 12.69
C GLU A 368 -14.33 -6.76 12.22
N GLU A 369 -13.09 -7.24 12.28
CA GLU A 369 -12.73 -8.56 11.77
C GLU A 369 -11.81 -9.31 12.76
N ILE A 370 -12.19 -10.55 13.08
CA ILE A 370 -11.37 -11.46 13.88
C ILE A 370 -11.17 -12.76 13.09
N SER A 371 -9.91 -13.10 12.86
CA SER A 371 -9.47 -14.35 12.25
C SER A 371 -8.67 -15.17 13.26
N LEU A 372 -9.25 -16.28 13.70
CA LEU A 372 -8.69 -17.22 14.69
C LEU A 372 -8.68 -18.66 14.14
N GLN A 373 -8.82 -18.82 12.82
CA GLN A 373 -8.85 -20.12 12.18
C GLN A 373 -7.55 -20.90 12.36
N ARG A 374 -7.65 -22.24 12.42
CA ARG A 374 -6.52 -23.15 12.60
C ARG A 374 -5.71 -22.84 13.86
N ASN A 375 -6.41 -22.81 14.98
CA ASN A 375 -5.84 -22.78 16.32
C ASN A 375 -6.25 -24.07 17.07
N GLN A 376 -6.10 -24.09 18.40
CA GLN A 376 -6.44 -25.21 19.28
C GLN A 376 -7.52 -24.80 20.28
N ILE A 377 -8.43 -23.91 19.89
CA ILE A 377 -9.46 -23.35 20.77
C ILE A 377 -10.48 -24.43 21.11
N HIS A 378 -10.77 -24.62 22.39
CA HIS A 378 -11.65 -25.69 22.88
C HIS A 378 -13.08 -25.23 23.23
N GLN A 379 -13.22 -23.98 23.67
CA GLN A 379 -14.50 -23.45 24.15
C GLN A 379 -14.60 -21.94 23.91
N VAL A 380 -15.82 -21.44 23.80
CA VAL A 380 -16.12 -19.99 23.76
C VAL A 380 -17.05 -19.65 24.93
N LYS A 381 -16.61 -18.75 25.81
CA LYS A 381 -17.34 -18.35 27.03
C LYS A 381 -18.24 -17.14 26.77
N GLU A 382 -19.25 -16.91 27.61
CA GLU A 382 -20.19 -15.77 27.52
C GLU A 382 -19.45 -14.42 27.33
N GLY A 383 -18.40 -14.17 28.11
CA GLY A 383 -17.67 -12.89 28.11
C GLY A 383 -16.57 -12.75 27.05
N THR A 384 -16.34 -13.75 26.18
CA THR A 384 -15.22 -13.74 25.23
C THR A 384 -15.38 -12.62 24.19
N PHE A 385 -16.54 -12.54 23.54
CA PHE A 385 -16.82 -11.56 22.47
C PHE A 385 -17.78 -10.45 22.90
N GLN A 386 -17.97 -10.28 24.21
CA GLN A 386 -18.81 -9.23 24.75
C GLN A 386 -18.25 -7.84 24.39
N GLY A 387 -19.13 -6.90 24.03
CA GLY A 387 -18.77 -5.50 23.79
C GLY A 387 -18.26 -5.20 22.38
N LEU A 388 -18.19 -6.20 21.51
CA LEU A 388 -17.75 -6.07 20.11
C LEU A 388 -18.91 -5.62 19.19
N ILE A 389 -19.32 -4.37 19.35
CA ILE A 389 -20.47 -3.79 18.63
C ILE A 389 -20.22 -3.61 17.11
N SER A 390 -18.95 -3.43 16.72
CA SER A 390 -18.54 -3.18 15.34
C SER A 390 -18.19 -4.46 14.58
N LEU A 391 -18.17 -5.61 15.24
CA LEU A 391 -17.70 -6.87 14.66
C LEU A 391 -18.61 -7.33 13.53
N ARG A 392 -18.02 -7.55 12.35
CA ARG A 392 -18.70 -7.98 11.12
C ARG A 392 -18.32 -9.39 10.71
N ILE A 393 -17.06 -9.76 10.92
CA ILE A 393 -16.49 -11.05 10.49
C ILE A 393 -15.83 -11.72 11.68
N LEU A 394 -16.23 -12.96 11.95
CA LEU A 394 -15.62 -13.83 12.94
C LEU A 394 -15.33 -15.19 12.30
N ASP A 395 -14.05 -15.51 12.14
CA ASP A 395 -13.59 -16.82 11.67
C ASP A 395 -12.93 -17.60 12.82
N LEU A 396 -13.62 -18.65 13.26
CA LEU A 396 -13.19 -19.63 14.27
C LEU A 396 -13.05 -21.03 13.65
N SER A 397 -12.96 -21.12 12.32
CA SER A 397 -12.91 -22.40 11.62
C SER A 397 -11.66 -23.22 11.96
N ARG A 398 -11.76 -24.55 11.83
CA ARG A 398 -10.64 -25.47 12.02
C ARG A 398 -10.00 -25.34 13.41
N ASN A 399 -10.84 -25.29 14.45
CA ASN A 399 -10.43 -25.36 15.84
C ASN A 399 -10.93 -26.68 16.46
N LEU A 400 -10.88 -26.80 17.79
CA LEU A 400 -11.34 -27.96 18.56
C LEU A 400 -12.53 -27.59 19.45
N ILE A 401 -13.37 -26.66 18.98
CA ILE A 401 -14.45 -26.08 19.78
C ILE A 401 -15.55 -27.12 19.94
N HIS A 402 -15.82 -27.54 21.17
CA HIS A 402 -16.89 -28.48 21.50
C HIS A 402 -18.05 -27.81 22.26
N GLU A 403 -17.78 -26.68 22.92
CA GLU A 403 -18.76 -25.93 23.71
C GLU A 403 -18.70 -24.44 23.38
N ILE A 404 -19.86 -23.84 23.13
CA ILE A 404 -20.05 -22.40 23.00
C ILE A 404 -21.18 -22.03 23.97
N ASP A 405 -20.93 -21.09 24.87
CA ASP A 405 -21.94 -20.60 25.79
C ASP A 405 -23.15 -20.02 25.02
N SER A 406 -24.36 -20.29 25.52
CA SER A 406 -25.63 -19.81 24.95
C SER A 406 -25.67 -18.29 24.69
N ARG A 407 -24.97 -17.49 25.50
CA ARG A 407 -24.92 -16.03 25.42
C ARG A 407 -23.61 -15.47 24.87
N ALA A 408 -22.70 -16.32 24.37
CA ALA A 408 -21.41 -15.89 23.82
C ALA A 408 -21.53 -14.85 22.69
N PHE A 409 -22.63 -14.90 21.92
CA PHE A 409 -22.87 -14.00 20.78
C PHE A 409 -24.02 -13.01 21.01
N ALA A 410 -24.68 -13.07 22.17
CA ALA A 410 -25.91 -12.30 22.45
C ALA A 410 -25.72 -10.77 22.36
N ARG A 411 -24.48 -10.28 22.57
CA ARG A 411 -24.11 -8.86 22.56
C ARG A 411 -23.25 -8.45 21.37
N LEU A 412 -23.25 -9.23 20.28
CA LEU A 412 -22.68 -8.79 19.02
C LEU A 412 -23.62 -7.81 18.34
N GLY A 413 -23.08 -6.71 17.82
CA GLY A 413 -23.90 -5.65 17.19
C GLY A 413 -24.11 -5.88 15.70
N SER A 414 -23.03 -5.91 14.94
CA SER A 414 -23.05 -5.79 13.47
C SER A 414 -22.59 -7.07 12.75
N ILE A 415 -22.72 -8.23 13.39
CA ILE A 415 -22.15 -9.48 12.86
C ILE A 415 -22.84 -9.91 11.58
N THR A 416 -22.06 -10.10 10.51
CA THR A 416 -22.56 -10.49 9.19
C THR A 416 -22.06 -11.86 8.75
N ASN A 417 -20.85 -12.24 9.16
CA ASN A 417 -20.19 -13.45 8.70
C ASN A 417 -19.63 -14.20 9.91
N LEU A 418 -20.09 -15.44 10.08
CA LEU A 418 -19.61 -16.34 11.12
C LEU A 418 -19.16 -17.67 10.49
N ASP A 419 -17.88 -18.00 10.68
CA ASP A 419 -17.33 -19.28 10.26
C ASP A 419 -16.90 -20.12 11.48
N LEU A 420 -17.62 -21.20 11.71
CA LEU A 420 -17.36 -22.21 12.74
C LEU A 420 -17.12 -23.58 12.12
N SER A 421 -16.77 -23.62 10.81
CA SER A 421 -16.57 -24.87 10.09
C SER A 421 -15.41 -25.69 10.67
N PHE A 422 -15.50 -27.01 10.56
CA PHE A 422 -14.48 -27.96 11.01
C PHE A 422 -14.11 -27.78 12.49
N ASN A 423 -15.12 -27.78 13.36
CA ASN A 423 -15.00 -27.85 14.82
C ASN A 423 -15.61 -29.15 15.36
N GLU A 424 -15.78 -29.25 16.67
CA GLU A 424 -16.35 -30.42 17.36
C GLU A 424 -17.73 -30.13 18.00
N LEU A 425 -18.48 -29.18 17.43
CA LEU A 425 -19.75 -28.74 17.99
C LEU A 425 -20.79 -29.87 18.03
N THR A 426 -21.58 -29.86 19.09
CA THR A 426 -22.77 -30.72 19.24
C THR A 426 -24.06 -29.92 19.17
N THR A 427 -24.02 -28.67 19.64
CA THR A 427 -25.07 -27.66 19.61
C THR A 427 -24.50 -26.31 19.16
N PHE A 428 -25.37 -25.39 18.80
CA PHE A 428 -25.04 -24.06 18.30
C PHE A 428 -26.02 -23.01 18.88
N PRO A 429 -25.51 -21.93 19.52
CA PRO A 429 -26.37 -20.86 20.01
C PRO A 429 -26.88 -19.98 18.87
N THR A 430 -28.14 -19.54 18.96
CA THR A 430 -28.78 -18.66 17.96
C THR A 430 -29.00 -17.22 18.46
N GLU A 431 -28.88 -16.98 19.76
CA GLU A 431 -29.10 -15.67 20.37
C GLU A 431 -28.10 -14.63 19.85
N GLY A 432 -28.60 -13.48 19.37
CA GLY A 432 -27.78 -12.39 18.84
C GLY A 432 -27.29 -12.56 17.40
N LEU A 433 -27.68 -13.63 16.69
CA LEU A 433 -27.17 -13.96 15.34
C LEU A 433 -28.17 -13.74 14.19
N SER A 434 -29.30 -13.08 14.44
CA SER A 434 -30.32 -12.82 13.41
C SER A 434 -29.85 -11.88 12.28
N GLY A 435 -28.77 -11.13 12.49
CA GLY A 435 -28.12 -10.25 11.51
C GLY A 435 -27.20 -10.96 10.51
N LEU A 436 -26.93 -12.26 10.67
CA LEU A 436 -25.97 -12.98 9.81
C LEU A 436 -26.43 -13.03 8.35
N ASN A 437 -25.51 -12.69 7.44
CA ASN A 437 -25.62 -12.93 6.01
C ASN A 437 -25.01 -14.29 5.62
N GLN A 438 -23.93 -14.69 6.29
CA GLN A 438 -23.21 -15.93 6.03
C GLN A 438 -22.92 -16.70 7.32
N LEU A 439 -23.28 -17.99 7.33
CA LEU A 439 -22.99 -18.92 8.41
C LEU A 439 -22.35 -20.19 7.85
N LYS A 440 -21.20 -20.59 8.38
CA LYS A 440 -20.56 -21.86 8.03
C LYS A 440 -20.41 -22.77 9.25
N LEU A 441 -21.04 -23.93 9.18
CA LEU A 441 -21.04 -24.99 10.20
C LEU A 441 -20.59 -26.34 9.65
N VAL A 442 -20.25 -26.42 8.36
CA VAL A 442 -19.76 -27.64 7.71
C VAL A 442 -18.59 -28.28 8.49
N GLY A 443 -18.53 -29.60 8.57
CA GLY A 443 -17.48 -30.33 9.28
C GLY A 443 -17.72 -30.55 10.79
N ASN A 444 -18.79 -30.00 11.37
CA ASN A 444 -19.20 -30.31 12.75
C ASN A 444 -20.02 -31.61 12.79
N PHE A 445 -19.36 -32.77 12.65
CA PHE A 445 -20.06 -34.06 12.45
C PHE A 445 -20.94 -34.51 13.63
N LYS A 446 -20.71 -34.01 14.85
CA LYS A 446 -21.54 -34.35 16.01
C LYS A 446 -22.80 -33.48 16.13
N MET A 447 -22.89 -32.39 15.37
CA MET A 447 -24.02 -31.46 15.39
C MET A 447 -25.20 -32.02 14.60
N LYS A 448 -26.21 -32.53 15.32
CA LYS A 448 -27.39 -33.17 14.71
C LYS A 448 -28.61 -32.26 14.63
N GLU A 449 -28.65 -31.19 15.41
CA GLU A 449 -29.77 -30.26 15.44
C GLU A 449 -29.97 -29.56 14.09
N ALA A 450 -31.23 -29.24 13.76
CA ALA A 450 -31.58 -28.44 12.60
C ALA A 450 -31.78 -26.98 13.04
N LEU A 451 -31.31 -26.04 12.22
CA LEU A 451 -31.52 -24.62 12.47
C LEU A 451 -32.93 -24.20 12.05
N SER A 452 -33.52 -23.25 12.77
CA SER A 452 -34.80 -22.64 12.42
C SER A 452 -34.57 -21.44 11.49
N ALA A 453 -35.27 -21.40 10.35
CA ALA A 453 -35.19 -20.26 9.44
C ALA A 453 -35.65 -18.93 10.08
N LYS A 454 -36.48 -18.99 11.13
CA LYS A 454 -36.96 -17.80 11.85
C LYS A 454 -35.86 -17.09 12.62
N ASP A 455 -34.82 -17.82 13.03
CA ASP A 455 -33.71 -17.27 13.82
C ASP A 455 -32.71 -16.53 12.91
N PHE A 456 -32.77 -16.74 11.59
CA PHE A 456 -31.77 -16.29 10.61
C PHE A 456 -32.42 -15.60 9.40
N VAL A 457 -33.22 -14.56 9.66
CA VAL A 457 -34.03 -13.87 8.63
C VAL A 457 -33.18 -13.22 7.53
N ASN A 458 -31.95 -12.80 7.83
CA ASN A 458 -31.06 -12.13 6.86
C ASN A 458 -30.09 -13.07 6.13
N LEU A 459 -30.12 -14.36 6.44
CA LEU A 459 -29.14 -15.32 5.95
C LEU A 459 -29.26 -15.50 4.44
N ARG A 460 -28.12 -15.50 3.74
CA ARG A 460 -28.04 -15.70 2.28
C ARG A 460 -27.21 -16.92 1.92
N SER A 461 -26.21 -17.23 2.73
CA SER A 461 -25.33 -18.38 2.54
C SER A 461 -25.21 -19.18 3.84
N LEU A 462 -25.48 -20.47 3.74
CA LEU A 462 -25.39 -21.42 4.84
C LEU A 462 -24.59 -22.63 4.40
N SER A 463 -23.61 -23.08 5.19
CA SER A 463 -23.04 -24.42 5.03
C SER A 463 -23.23 -25.25 6.28
N VAL A 464 -23.69 -26.48 6.13
CA VAL A 464 -24.08 -27.36 7.26
C VAL A 464 -23.42 -28.73 7.16
N PRO A 465 -23.26 -29.46 8.28
CA PRO A 465 -22.72 -30.82 8.26
C PRO A 465 -23.52 -31.80 7.39
N TYR A 466 -24.85 -31.72 7.41
CA TYR A 466 -25.72 -32.71 6.78
C TYR A 466 -26.79 -32.08 5.87
N ALA A 467 -27.13 -32.77 4.78
CA ALA A 467 -28.12 -32.31 3.79
C ALA A 467 -29.51 -32.04 4.39
N TYR A 468 -29.96 -32.86 5.34
CA TYR A 468 -31.29 -32.69 5.97
C TYR A 468 -31.41 -31.37 6.74
N GLN A 469 -30.30 -30.77 7.20
CA GLN A 469 -30.31 -29.48 7.90
C GLN A 469 -30.62 -28.31 6.94
N CYS A 470 -30.46 -28.49 5.62
CA CYS A 470 -30.89 -27.51 4.64
C CYS A 470 -32.42 -27.51 4.41
N CYS A 471 -33.13 -28.56 4.83
CA CYS A 471 -34.56 -28.70 4.56
C CYS A 471 -35.43 -27.62 5.20
N ALA A 472 -34.98 -27.08 6.35
CA ALA A 472 -35.64 -25.95 6.99
C ALA A 472 -35.61 -24.67 6.14
N PHE A 473 -34.72 -24.58 5.16
CA PHE A 473 -34.51 -23.38 4.32
C PHE A 473 -34.95 -23.57 2.87
N TRP A 474 -35.16 -24.81 2.42
CA TRP A 474 -35.56 -25.13 1.04
C TRP A 474 -36.98 -25.68 0.90
N GLY A 475 -37.64 -26.07 2.00
CA GLY A 475 -38.91 -26.80 1.92
C GLY A 475 -38.68 -28.14 1.23
N CYS A 476 -38.11 -29.12 1.93
CA CYS A 476 -37.88 -30.47 1.39
C CYS A 476 -39.17 -31.30 1.23
N ASP A 477 -40.22 -30.74 0.62
CA ASP A 477 -41.38 -31.49 0.19
C ASP A 477 -41.10 -32.10 -1.18
N SER A 478 -40.22 -33.10 -1.21
CA SER A 478 -40.07 -34.01 -2.36
C SER A 478 -39.27 -35.28 -2.06
N TYR A 479 -38.57 -35.36 -0.92
CA TYR A 479 -37.82 -36.57 -0.55
C TYR A 479 -38.63 -37.60 0.27
N ALA A 480 -39.86 -37.28 0.69
CA ALA A 480 -40.72 -38.21 1.44
C ALA A 480 -41.56 -39.16 0.55
N HIS A 481 -41.52 -39.02 -0.78
CA HIS A 481 -42.19 -39.93 -1.73
C HIS A 481 -41.17 -40.58 -2.69
N ALA A 482 -40.16 -41.22 -2.13
CA ALA A 482 -39.30 -42.14 -2.88
C ALA A 482 -38.86 -43.29 -1.96
N ASN A 483 -39.83 -43.97 -1.35
CA ASN A 483 -39.65 -45.29 -0.71
C ASN A 483 -41.02 -45.97 -0.53
N THR A 484 -41.68 -46.25 -1.66
CA THR A 484 -42.63 -47.36 -1.77
C THR A 484 -42.43 -47.99 -3.16
N GLU A 485 -41.31 -48.66 -3.35
CA GLU A 485 -41.23 -49.71 -4.37
C GLU A 485 -41.80 -50.99 -3.75
N ASP A 486 -43.10 -51.18 -3.94
CA ASP A 486 -43.73 -52.49 -3.83
C ASP A 486 -43.38 -53.28 -5.08
N ASN A 487 -42.53 -54.30 -4.90
CA ASN A 487 -42.21 -55.29 -5.92
C ASN A 487 -43.36 -56.31 -5.96
N SER A 488 -44.33 -56.10 -6.83
CA SER A 488 -45.17 -57.20 -7.31
C SER A 488 -45.52 -57.04 -8.79
N LEU A 489 -44.83 -57.82 -9.63
CA LEU A 489 -45.32 -58.24 -10.94
C LEU A 489 -45.85 -59.65 -10.79
N GLN A 490 -47.18 -59.83 -10.81
CA GLN A 490 -47.79 -60.83 -11.68
C GLN A 490 -49.32 -60.68 -11.79
N ASP A 491 -49.71 -60.47 -13.04
CA ASP A 491 -50.81 -61.13 -13.75
C ASP A 491 -52.18 -60.47 -13.94
N HIS A 492 -52.62 -60.62 -15.19
CA HIS A 492 -53.98 -60.58 -15.72
C HIS A 492 -54.76 -59.25 -15.86
N SER A 493 -54.68 -58.72 -17.08
CA SER A 493 -55.79 -58.59 -18.06
C SER A 493 -57.08 -57.80 -17.71
N VAL A 494 -57.32 -56.81 -18.58
CA VAL A 494 -58.59 -56.50 -19.29
C VAL A 494 -59.61 -55.53 -18.65
N ALA A 495 -60.15 -54.69 -19.57
CA ALA A 495 -61.35 -53.84 -19.55
C ALA A 495 -61.15 -52.40 -19.03
N LYS A 496 -61.22 -51.38 -19.92
CA LYS A 496 -62.44 -50.64 -20.39
C LYS A 496 -63.09 -49.87 -19.23
N ASP A 497 -63.56 -48.64 -19.32
CA ASP A 497 -63.84 -47.67 -20.37
C ASP A 497 -64.40 -46.43 -19.62
N LYS A 498 -64.24 -45.22 -20.17
CA LYS A 498 -64.94 -43.96 -19.79
C LYS A 498 -64.74 -43.42 -18.37
N GLY A 499 -64.72 -42.12 -18.13
CA GLY A 499 -65.06 -40.99 -18.98
C GLY A 499 -65.34 -39.80 -18.06
N LEU A 500 -64.72 -38.69 -18.42
CA LEU A 500 -65.21 -37.31 -18.36
C LEU A 500 -66.24 -36.87 -17.31
N THR A 501 -65.93 -35.68 -16.77
CA THR A 501 -66.77 -34.52 -16.39
C THR A 501 -66.77 -34.17 -14.89
N ASN A 502 -66.15 -33.05 -14.50
CA ASN A 502 -66.56 -31.62 -14.58
C ASN A 502 -67.49 -31.25 -13.40
N LEU A 503 -67.04 -30.35 -12.51
CA LEU A 503 -67.60 -29.01 -12.25
C LEU A 503 -67.34 -28.48 -10.82
N ALA A 504 -67.07 -27.17 -10.79
CA ALA A 504 -67.53 -26.19 -9.80
C ALA A 504 -66.76 -25.99 -8.48
N ALA A 505 -65.86 -25.00 -8.54
CA ALA A 505 -65.88 -23.75 -7.78
C ALA A 505 -66.48 -23.74 -6.36
N VAL A 506 -65.63 -23.46 -5.37
CA VAL A 506 -65.97 -22.67 -4.18
C VAL A 506 -64.81 -21.72 -3.88
N THR A 507 -65.11 -20.43 -3.89
CA THR A 507 -64.27 -19.32 -3.42
C THR A 507 -64.27 -19.25 -1.89
N SER A 508 -63.09 -19.14 -1.27
CA SER A 508 -62.95 -18.42 0.00
C SER A 508 -61.54 -17.87 0.17
N SER A 509 -61.49 -16.55 0.24
CA SER A 509 -60.39 -15.66 0.60
C SER A 509 -59.66 -16.04 1.89
N ALA A 510 -58.33 -16.10 1.82
CA ALA A 510 -57.43 -15.86 2.95
C ALA A 510 -56.11 -15.25 2.42
N GLU A 511 -56.01 -13.94 2.60
CA GLU A 511 -54.81 -13.09 2.72
C GLU A 511 -53.46 -13.64 2.23
N ASN A 512 -53.06 -13.19 1.04
CA ASN A 512 -51.68 -13.23 0.56
C ASN A 512 -50.83 -12.23 1.36
N GLU A 513 -50.04 -12.71 2.31
CA GLU A 513 -48.77 -12.06 2.64
C GLU A 513 -47.69 -12.63 1.71
N GLU A 514 -47.34 -11.85 0.68
CA GLU A 514 -46.13 -12.06 -0.14
C GLU A 514 -44.87 -11.93 0.74
N HIS A 515 -44.52 -13.02 1.44
CA HIS A 515 -43.14 -13.20 1.88
C HIS A 515 -42.31 -13.51 0.63
N SER A 516 -41.64 -12.49 0.11
CA SER A 516 -40.55 -12.67 -0.84
C SER A 516 -39.53 -13.61 -0.20
N GLN A 517 -39.60 -14.91 -0.52
CA GLN A 517 -38.66 -15.90 -0.01
C GLN A 517 -37.26 -15.52 -0.48
N VAL A 518 -36.45 -14.97 0.43
CA VAL A 518 -35.02 -14.79 0.21
C VAL A 518 -34.45 -16.18 -0.08
N ILE A 519 -33.91 -16.38 -1.29
CA ILE A 519 -33.32 -17.65 -1.69
C ILE A 519 -32.03 -17.83 -0.87
N ILE A 520 -32.04 -18.79 0.05
CA ILE A 520 -30.89 -19.13 0.88
C ILE A 520 -30.09 -20.22 0.15
N HIS A 521 -28.83 -19.93 -0.17
CA HIS A 521 -27.91 -20.92 -0.71
C HIS A 521 -27.36 -21.77 0.44
N CYS A 522 -28.03 -22.88 0.72
CA CYS A 522 -27.56 -23.88 1.68
C CYS A 522 -26.68 -24.94 1.00
N THR A 523 -25.51 -25.27 1.56
CA THR A 523 -24.63 -26.31 1.01
C THR A 523 -24.23 -27.29 2.10
N PRO A 524 -24.59 -28.58 1.99
CA PRO A 524 -24.10 -29.59 2.92
C PRO A 524 -22.64 -29.96 2.61
N SER A 525 -21.96 -30.59 3.59
CA SER A 525 -20.64 -31.17 3.35
C SER A 525 -20.68 -32.13 2.16
N THR A 526 -19.77 -31.96 1.21
CA THR A 526 -19.41 -33.04 0.31
C THR A 526 -18.61 -34.05 1.14
N VAL A 527 -19.11 -35.28 1.23
CA VAL A 527 -18.49 -36.36 2.01
C VAL A 527 -17.15 -36.75 1.41
#